data_AF-A0A1B2CTN6-F1
#
_entry.id   AF-A0A1B2CTN6-F1
#
_cell.length_a   1.000
_cell.length_b   1.000
_cell.length_c   1.000
_cell.angle_alpha   90.00
_cell.angle_beta   90.00
_cell.angle_gamma   90.00
#
_symmetry.space_group_name_H-M   'P 1'
#
loop_
_entity.id
_entity.type
_entity.pdbx_description
1 polymer ?
#
loop_
_entity_poly.entity_id
_entity_poly.type
_entity_poly.pdbx_seq_one_letter_code
_entity_poly.pdbx_strand_id
1 'polypeptide(L)'
;MSIAEVHSYRAQAARGTLVVIGGREDRSEELLILREVASRLHGGRLAIVTVASTQGDELYAEYQGAFGKLGVEVVQLPIDRREDALDPAKCKVLEGAGGVFFTGGDQIRITSELGGTPACDMIYDLHQRGGVIAGTSAGASVLGQVMPVSGAQDDSARVRDQLRLVPGLGFVRDVIIDQHFAQRGRLGRIIGAVAQNPLILGIGIDEDTALVFDEYNAFTVVGSGAATVADGRGVTYTNINEADSDHIMSVFDLRLHVLSAGDVFDMRARRPALSRQHVSEPDEPQKSAASGREGPSNGARAS
;
A
#
# COMPACT_ATOMS: atom_id res chain seq x y z
N MET A 1 9.42 -1.00 40.73
CA MET A 1 9.14 -0.41 39.41
C MET A 1 7.79 -0.91 38.97
N SER A 2 6.85 0.00 38.76
CA SER A 2 5.47 -0.37 38.41
C SER A 2 5.37 -0.75 36.94
N ILE A 3 4.40 -1.60 36.59
CA ILE A 3 4.10 -1.96 35.19
C ILE A 3 3.79 -0.71 34.34
N ALA A 4 3.37 0.39 34.96
CA ALA A 4 3.14 1.67 34.28
C ALA A 4 4.43 2.38 33.81
N GLU A 5 5.58 2.10 34.41
CA GLU A 5 6.88 2.71 34.03
C GLU A 5 7.56 1.98 32.86
N VAL A 6 7.13 0.75 32.54
CA VAL A 6 7.60 0.00 31.35
C VAL A 6 6.87 0.47 30.07
N HIS A 7 5.78 1.22 30.20
CA HIS A 7 5.00 1.76 29.08
C HIS A 7 5.42 3.17 28.63
N SER A 8 6.37 3.81 29.29
CA SER A 8 7.01 5.04 28.79
C SER A 8 8.45 4.74 28.37
N TYR A 9 8.86 5.17 27.18
CA TYR A 9 10.20 5.05 26.58
C TYR A 9 10.53 3.83 25.68
N ARG A 10 9.55 3.33 24.95
CA ARG A 10 9.81 3.07 23.52
C ARG A 10 8.89 4.00 22.75
N ALA A 11 9.44 5.06 22.15
CA ALA A 11 8.85 5.56 20.91
C ALA A 11 8.63 4.30 20.07
N GLN A 12 7.37 3.92 19.87
CA GLN A 12 7.05 2.83 18.96
C GLN A 12 7.69 3.27 17.65
N ALA A 13 8.78 2.61 17.25
CA ALA A 13 9.56 3.06 16.10
C ALA A 13 8.57 3.27 14.96
N ALA A 14 8.46 4.51 14.48
CA ALA A 14 7.51 4.86 13.44
C ALA A 14 7.68 3.83 12.32
N ARG A 15 6.59 3.16 11.94
CA ARG A 15 6.63 2.23 10.81
C ARG A 15 7.17 2.99 9.60
N GLY A 16 7.91 2.30 8.75
CA GLY A 16 8.44 2.84 7.51
C GLY A 16 7.34 3.48 6.66
N THR A 17 7.75 4.39 5.78
CA THR A 17 6.80 5.01 4.86
C THR A 17 6.58 4.13 3.64
N LEU A 18 5.33 4.07 3.16
CA LEU A 18 4.98 3.46 1.88
C LEU A 18 4.69 4.55 0.84
N VAL A 19 5.27 4.42 -0.35
CA VAL A 19 5.00 5.30 -1.50
C VAL A 19 4.53 4.44 -2.67
N VAL A 20 3.24 4.53 -2.99
CA VAL A 20 2.58 3.67 -3.98
C VAL A 20 2.28 4.48 -5.24
N ILE A 21 2.91 4.13 -6.37
CA ILE A 21 2.98 4.98 -7.58
C ILE A 21 2.23 4.33 -8.75
N GLY A 22 1.35 5.08 -9.41
CA GLY A 22 0.49 4.57 -10.48
C GLY A 22 1.20 4.21 -11.78
N GLY A 23 2.50 4.47 -11.92
CA GLY A 23 3.28 4.19 -13.12
C GLY A 23 3.58 5.44 -13.96
N ARG A 24 4.59 5.33 -14.83
CA ARG A 24 5.06 6.43 -15.70
C ARG A 24 5.28 7.76 -14.97
N GLU A 25 5.76 7.69 -13.74
CA GLU A 25 6.17 8.88 -12.99
C GLU A 25 7.32 9.62 -13.69
N ASP A 26 7.39 10.94 -13.52
CA ASP A 26 8.48 11.73 -14.09
C ASP A 26 9.85 11.32 -13.53
N ARG A 27 10.77 10.99 -14.44
CA ARG A 27 12.17 10.60 -14.18
C ARG A 27 13.18 11.58 -14.77
N SER A 28 12.69 12.67 -15.36
CA SER A 28 13.50 13.59 -16.16
C SER A 28 13.59 15.00 -15.58
N GLU A 29 12.45 15.62 -15.28
CA GLU A 29 12.35 17.06 -15.08
C GLU A 29 12.16 17.44 -13.61
N GLU A 30 10.91 17.44 -13.12
CA GLU A 30 10.55 17.88 -11.78
C GLU A 30 10.87 16.82 -10.72
N LEU A 31 10.75 15.53 -11.09
CA LEU A 31 10.98 14.37 -10.23
C LEU A 31 10.12 14.38 -8.97
N LEU A 32 8.91 14.94 -9.02
CA LEU A 32 8.09 15.24 -7.84
C LEU A 32 7.90 14.00 -6.95
N ILE A 33 7.47 12.88 -7.53
CA ILE A 33 7.23 11.64 -6.79
C ILE A 33 8.55 11.02 -6.30
N LEU A 34 9.61 11.07 -7.10
CA LEU A 34 10.92 10.53 -6.68
C LEU A 34 11.55 11.37 -5.55
N ARG A 35 11.26 12.67 -5.48
CA ARG A 35 11.61 13.54 -4.34
C ARG A 35 10.87 13.13 -3.07
N GLU A 36 9.62 12.70 -3.16
CA GLU A 36 8.90 12.16 -1.99
C GLU A 36 9.59 10.89 -1.46
N VAL A 37 10.06 10.00 -2.34
CA VAL A 37 10.84 8.83 -1.93
C VAL A 37 12.19 9.25 -1.33
N ALA A 38 12.93 10.13 -2.01
CA ALA A 38 14.26 10.57 -1.59
C ALA A 38 14.23 11.29 -0.23
N SER A 39 13.25 12.16 0.00
CA SER A 39 13.11 12.91 1.27
C SER A 39 12.81 12.03 2.48
N ARG A 40 12.30 10.81 2.25
CA ARG A 40 11.97 9.81 3.28
C ARG A 40 13.06 8.76 3.47
N LEU A 41 14.13 8.84 2.68
CA LEU A 41 15.29 7.99 2.85
C LEU A 41 16.18 8.56 3.97
N HIS A 42 16.01 8.07 5.19
CA HIS A 42 16.76 8.53 6.36
C HIS A 42 18.13 7.83 6.49
N GLY A 43 18.97 8.00 5.47
CA GLY A 43 20.30 7.38 5.35
C GLY A 43 20.26 5.99 4.72
N GLY A 44 21.45 5.43 4.43
CA GLY A 44 21.58 4.18 3.68
C GLY A 44 21.31 4.35 2.18
N ARG A 45 21.47 3.27 1.43
CA ARG A 45 21.22 3.22 -0.02
C ARG A 45 19.77 2.83 -0.30
N LEU A 46 19.27 3.22 -1.48
CA LEU A 46 17.99 2.76 -1.99
C LEU A 46 18.20 1.52 -2.88
N ALA A 47 17.67 0.38 -2.47
CA ALA A 47 17.74 -0.85 -3.26
C ALA A 47 16.65 -0.85 -4.35
N ILE A 48 17.05 -0.93 -5.62
CA ILE A 48 16.14 -0.95 -6.77
C ILE A 48 15.85 -2.40 -7.16
N VAL A 49 14.58 -2.78 -7.17
CA VAL A 49 14.13 -4.13 -7.50
C VAL A 49 13.62 -4.16 -8.94
N THR A 50 14.34 -4.85 -9.82
CA THR A 50 14.07 -4.92 -11.26
C THR A 50 13.52 -6.25 -11.75
N VAL A 51 13.26 -7.21 -10.83
CA VAL A 51 12.82 -8.58 -11.14
C VAL A 51 11.56 -8.66 -12.01
N ALA A 52 10.71 -7.62 -11.97
CA ALA A 52 9.50 -7.53 -12.77
C ALA A 52 9.78 -7.34 -14.27
N SER A 53 10.95 -6.82 -14.64
CA SER A 53 11.30 -6.43 -16.00
C SER A 53 12.18 -7.49 -16.67
N THR A 54 12.05 -7.62 -17.99
CA THR A 54 13.02 -8.35 -18.84
C THR A 54 14.20 -7.47 -19.24
N GLN A 55 14.06 -6.14 -19.09
CA GLN A 55 15.09 -5.12 -19.35
C GLN A 55 15.50 -4.49 -18.00
N GLY A 56 15.90 -5.34 -17.05
CA GLY A 56 16.18 -4.93 -15.68
C GLY A 56 17.30 -3.90 -15.58
N ASP A 57 18.39 -4.10 -16.32
CA ASP A 57 19.59 -3.25 -16.24
C ASP A 57 19.36 -1.85 -16.82
N GLU A 58 18.63 -1.75 -17.94
CA GLU A 58 18.24 -0.47 -18.53
C GLU A 58 17.34 0.31 -17.58
N LEU A 59 16.33 -0.37 -17.02
CA LEU A 59 15.43 0.24 -16.05
C LEU A 59 16.16 0.67 -14.78
N TYR A 60 17.13 -0.12 -14.31
CA TYR A 60 18.01 0.27 -13.21
C TYR A 60 18.82 1.53 -13.55
N ALA A 61 19.41 1.60 -14.74
CA ALA A 61 20.18 2.78 -15.18
C ALA A 61 19.32 4.05 -15.25
N GLU A 62 18.06 3.95 -15.68
CA GLU A 62 17.11 5.07 -15.64
C GLU A 62 16.90 5.58 -14.21
N TYR A 63 16.58 4.69 -13.26
CA TYR A 63 16.37 5.08 -11.86
C TYR A 63 17.66 5.55 -11.20
N GLN A 64 18.81 4.97 -11.55
CA GLN A 64 20.10 5.45 -11.08
C GLN A 64 20.36 6.88 -11.52
N GLY A 65 20.06 7.22 -12.77
CA GLY A 65 20.14 8.60 -13.26
C GLY A 65 19.17 9.53 -12.54
N ALA A 66 17.91 9.12 -12.39
CA ALA A 66 16.86 9.94 -11.78
C ALA A 66 17.11 10.22 -10.28
N PHE A 67 17.38 9.17 -9.49
CA PHE A 67 17.72 9.31 -8.06
C PHE A 67 19.09 9.95 -7.85
N GLY A 68 20.03 9.75 -8.77
CA GLY A 68 21.33 10.44 -8.74
C GLY A 68 21.21 11.96 -8.82
N LYS A 69 20.28 12.49 -9.63
CA LYS A 69 19.95 13.93 -9.65
C LYS A 69 19.42 14.46 -8.30
N LEU A 70 18.88 13.57 -7.46
CA LEU A 70 18.38 13.87 -6.12
C LEU A 70 19.42 13.62 -5.02
N GLY A 71 20.65 13.22 -5.37
CA GLY A 71 21.71 12.90 -4.41
C GLY A 71 21.50 11.58 -3.66
N VAL A 72 20.63 10.71 -4.16
CA VAL A 72 20.37 9.39 -3.57
C VAL A 72 21.28 8.35 -4.21
N GLU A 73 22.05 7.66 -3.38
CA GLU A 73 22.81 6.48 -3.81
C GLU A 73 21.87 5.28 -3.95
N VAL A 74 21.84 4.69 -5.14
CA VAL A 74 21.05 3.50 -5.43
C VAL A 74 21.94 2.28 -5.64
N VAL A 75 21.38 1.10 -5.41
CA VAL A 75 22.00 -0.18 -5.71
C VAL A 75 20.94 -1.13 -6.28
N GLN A 76 21.28 -1.88 -7.33
CA GLN A 76 20.36 -2.88 -7.88
C GLN A 76 20.33 -4.09 -6.95
N LEU A 77 19.12 -4.60 -6.64
CA LEU A 77 18.96 -5.86 -5.96
C LEU A 77 19.15 -7.00 -6.97
N PRO A 78 20.20 -7.85 -6.86
CA PRO A 78 20.60 -8.78 -7.92
C PRO A 78 19.78 -10.08 -7.89
N ILE A 79 18.45 -9.93 -7.96
CA ILE A 79 17.47 -11.02 -7.93
C ILE A 79 16.73 -11.04 -9.27
N ASP A 80 17.04 -12.05 -10.09
CA ASP A 80 16.37 -12.26 -11.38
C ASP A 80 15.40 -13.45 -11.36
N ARG A 81 15.62 -14.35 -10.39
CA ARG A 81 14.90 -15.61 -10.16
C ARG A 81 14.89 -15.97 -8.67
N ARG A 82 14.02 -16.90 -8.29
CA ARG A 82 13.76 -17.28 -6.90
C ARG A 82 14.99 -17.77 -6.16
N GLU A 83 15.89 -18.50 -6.81
CA GLU A 83 17.12 -18.99 -6.15
C GLU A 83 18.00 -17.83 -5.66
N ASP A 84 17.97 -16.69 -6.34
CA ASP A 84 18.73 -15.50 -5.96
C ASP A 84 18.19 -14.86 -4.69
N ALA A 85 16.87 -14.88 -4.51
CA ALA A 85 16.19 -14.38 -3.33
C ALA A 85 16.39 -15.27 -2.09
N LEU A 86 16.88 -16.51 -2.30
CA LEU A 86 17.26 -17.45 -1.27
C LEU A 86 18.77 -17.39 -0.94
N ASP A 87 19.58 -16.78 -1.80
CA ASP A 87 21.04 -16.67 -1.63
C ASP A 87 21.39 -15.53 -0.65
N PRO A 88 21.95 -15.84 0.54
CA PRO A 88 22.32 -14.81 1.50
C PRO A 88 23.33 -13.80 0.94
N ALA A 89 24.25 -14.21 0.06
CA ALA A 89 25.25 -13.32 -0.51
C ALA A 89 24.62 -12.23 -1.38
N LYS A 90 23.55 -12.57 -2.11
CA LYS A 90 22.78 -11.61 -2.91
C LYS A 90 21.87 -10.73 -2.05
N CYS A 91 21.32 -11.30 -0.97
CA CYS A 91 20.48 -10.57 -0.03
C CYS A 91 21.24 -9.50 0.78
N LYS A 92 22.58 -9.63 0.92
CA LYS A 92 23.42 -8.65 1.65
C LYS A 92 23.26 -7.21 1.19
N VAL A 93 22.85 -6.96 -0.06
CA VAL A 93 22.57 -5.62 -0.56
C VAL A 93 21.50 -4.89 0.27
N LEU A 94 20.58 -5.64 0.89
CA LEU A 94 19.53 -5.12 1.76
C LEU A 94 20.01 -4.82 3.19
N GLU A 95 21.19 -5.32 3.59
CA GLU A 95 21.77 -5.00 4.90
C GLU A 95 22.17 -3.52 4.95
N GLY A 96 21.58 -2.78 5.89
CA GLY A 96 21.83 -1.33 6.02
C GLY A 96 21.23 -0.46 4.91
N ALA A 97 20.41 -1.03 4.03
CA ALA A 97 19.63 -0.24 3.08
C ALA A 97 18.61 0.64 3.84
N GLY A 98 18.43 1.87 3.36
CA GLY A 98 17.45 2.81 3.93
C GLY A 98 16.06 2.67 3.31
N GLY A 99 16.00 2.05 2.13
CA GLY A 99 14.77 1.89 1.39
C GLY A 99 14.85 0.86 0.28
N VAL A 100 13.67 0.51 -0.24
CA VAL A 100 13.50 -0.36 -1.40
C VAL A 100 12.53 0.28 -2.38
N PHE A 101 12.85 0.26 -3.66
CA PHE A 101 12.01 0.74 -4.75
C PHE A 101 11.70 -0.41 -5.72
N PHE A 102 10.44 -0.85 -5.76
CA PHE A 102 9.94 -1.83 -6.71
C PHE A 102 9.59 -1.17 -8.04
N THR A 103 10.27 -1.58 -9.10
CA THR A 103 10.01 -1.05 -10.44
C THR A 103 8.80 -1.71 -11.12
N GLY A 104 8.42 -1.20 -12.29
CA GLY A 104 7.34 -1.75 -13.11
C GLY A 104 7.75 -3.01 -13.90
N GLY A 105 6.77 -3.69 -14.49
CA GLY A 105 6.96 -4.93 -15.23
C GLY A 105 5.80 -5.89 -15.01
N ASP A 106 6.10 -7.15 -14.69
CA ASP A 106 5.12 -8.17 -14.29
C ASP A 106 5.07 -8.34 -12.76
N GLN A 107 3.94 -7.99 -12.16
CA GLN A 107 3.70 -8.12 -10.72
C GLN A 107 3.68 -9.57 -10.23
N ILE A 108 3.28 -10.54 -11.07
CA ILE A 108 3.35 -11.97 -10.73
C ILE A 108 4.79 -12.36 -10.48
N ARG A 109 5.71 -11.94 -11.36
CA ARG A 109 7.14 -12.23 -11.25
C ARG A 109 7.74 -11.71 -9.95
N ILE A 110 7.36 -10.50 -9.52
CA ILE A 110 7.78 -9.99 -8.20
C ILE A 110 7.33 -10.94 -7.09
N THR A 111 6.05 -11.32 -7.05
CA THR A 111 5.54 -12.18 -5.97
C THR A 111 6.06 -13.61 -6.02
N SER A 112 6.26 -14.19 -7.21
CA SER A 112 6.77 -15.56 -7.35
C SER A 112 8.24 -15.68 -7.00
N GLU A 113 9.05 -14.69 -7.40
CA GLU A 113 10.49 -14.72 -7.15
C GLU A 113 10.84 -14.28 -5.73
N LEU A 114 10.13 -13.28 -5.16
CA LEU A 114 10.44 -12.77 -3.82
C LEU A 114 9.56 -13.32 -2.70
N GLY A 115 8.29 -13.64 -2.95
CA GLY A 115 7.34 -13.98 -1.88
C GLY A 115 7.82 -15.14 -1.01
N GLY A 116 7.81 -14.94 0.32
CA GLY A 116 8.22 -15.96 1.30
C GLY A 116 9.69 -16.37 1.21
N THR A 117 10.57 -15.46 0.77
CA THR A 117 12.03 -15.67 0.74
C THR A 117 12.73 -14.81 1.80
N PRO A 118 13.97 -15.15 2.20
CA PRO A 118 14.76 -14.31 3.09
C PRO A 118 14.92 -12.87 2.59
N ALA A 119 15.06 -12.65 1.29
CA ALA A 119 15.08 -11.31 0.73
C ALA A 119 13.80 -10.53 1.07
N CYS A 120 12.63 -11.15 0.91
CA CYS A 120 11.35 -10.51 1.23
C CYS A 120 11.21 -10.23 2.74
N ASP A 121 11.65 -11.15 3.60
CA ASP A 121 11.66 -10.96 5.06
C ASP A 121 12.55 -9.76 5.44
N MET A 122 13.72 -9.61 4.81
CA MET A 122 14.60 -8.46 5.03
C MET A 122 13.98 -7.12 4.59
N ILE A 123 13.20 -7.12 3.50
CA ILE A 123 12.47 -5.92 3.04
C ILE A 123 11.37 -5.56 4.05
N TYR A 124 10.67 -6.56 4.59
CA TYR A 124 9.71 -6.37 5.67
C TYR A 124 10.37 -5.80 6.93
N ASP A 125 11.50 -6.35 7.34
CA ASP A 125 12.25 -5.87 8.49
C ASP A 125 12.77 -4.44 8.28
N LEU A 126 13.22 -4.11 7.07
CA LEU A 126 13.63 -2.76 6.70
C LEU A 126 12.48 -1.77 6.93
N HIS A 127 11.28 -2.09 6.42
CA HIS A 127 10.10 -1.27 6.62
C HIS A 127 9.73 -1.14 8.10
N GLN A 128 9.80 -2.22 8.87
CA GLN A 128 9.48 -2.21 10.30
C GLN A 128 10.49 -1.41 11.14
N ARG A 129 11.70 -1.18 10.62
CA ARG A 129 12.72 -0.32 11.23
C ARG A 129 12.63 1.14 10.77
N GLY A 130 11.60 1.52 10.02
CA GLY A 130 11.39 2.91 9.57
C GLY A 130 11.91 3.21 8.16
N GLY A 131 12.41 2.22 7.41
CA GLY A 131 12.86 2.41 6.04
C GLY A 131 11.71 2.61 5.04
N VAL A 132 12.00 3.26 3.92
CA VAL A 132 10.99 3.56 2.90
C VAL A 132 10.79 2.38 1.95
N ILE A 133 9.54 2.00 1.69
CA ILE A 133 9.20 1.05 0.62
C ILE A 133 8.37 1.80 -0.42
N ALA A 134 8.88 1.84 -1.64
CA ALA A 134 8.21 2.47 -2.76
C ALA A 134 7.98 1.45 -3.87
N GLY A 135 6.94 1.65 -4.68
CA GLY A 135 6.67 0.80 -5.83
C GLY A 135 5.91 1.52 -6.91
N THR A 136 6.26 1.30 -8.17
CA THR A 136 5.57 1.88 -9.33
C THR A 136 5.02 0.83 -10.28
N SER A 137 3.82 1.08 -10.83
CA SER A 137 3.13 0.13 -11.72
C SER A 137 3.03 -1.26 -11.07
N ALA A 138 3.57 -2.32 -11.66
CA ALA A 138 3.63 -3.64 -11.03
C ALA A 138 4.15 -3.60 -9.58
N GLY A 139 5.18 -2.80 -9.31
CA GLY A 139 5.72 -2.57 -7.97
C GLY A 139 4.72 -1.94 -7.00
N ALA A 140 3.78 -1.13 -7.47
CA ALA A 140 2.71 -0.58 -6.64
C ALA A 140 1.66 -1.63 -6.29
N SER A 141 1.22 -2.41 -7.28
CA SER A 141 0.20 -3.44 -7.10
C SER A 141 0.62 -4.49 -6.05
N VAL A 142 1.90 -4.89 -6.02
CA VAL A 142 2.39 -5.88 -5.05
C VAL A 142 2.43 -5.36 -3.62
N LEU A 143 2.41 -4.05 -3.38
CA LEU A 143 2.38 -3.52 -2.02
C LEU A 143 1.03 -3.76 -1.35
N GLY A 144 -0.04 -3.89 -2.14
CA GLY A 144 -1.36 -4.26 -1.62
C GLY A 144 -1.41 -5.69 -1.10
N GLN A 145 -2.39 -5.98 -0.26
CA GLN A 145 -2.68 -7.34 0.20
C GLN A 145 -3.15 -8.24 -0.94
N VAL A 146 -3.88 -7.66 -1.90
CA VAL A 146 -4.39 -8.34 -3.08
C VAL A 146 -4.09 -7.46 -4.30
N MET A 147 -3.70 -8.09 -5.41
CA MET A 147 -3.37 -7.40 -6.64
C MET A 147 -4.16 -7.93 -7.85
N PRO A 148 -4.58 -7.05 -8.76
CA PRO A 148 -5.21 -7.45 -10.01
C PRO A 148 -4.14 -7.92 -11.01
N VAL A 149 -4.31 -9.10 -11.60
CA VAL A 149 -3.35 -9.68 -12.57
C VAL A 149 -3.94 -9.91 -13.96
N SER A 150 -5.25 -10.02 -14.04
CA SER A 150 -6.01 -9.98 -15.29
C SER A 150 -7.45 -9.56 -14.97
N GLY A 151 -8.23 -9.25 -15.99
CA GLY A 151 -9.59 -8.74 -15.88
C GLY A 151 -9.84 -7.80 -17.04
N ALA A 152 -11.11 -7.47 -17.30
CA ALA A 152 -11.57 -6.61 -18.39
C ALA A 152 -10.53 -5.52 -18.76
N GLN A 153 -9.75 -5.78 -19.81
CA GLN A 153 -8.86 -4.80 -20.45
C GLN A 153 -9.64 -3.95 -21.45
N ASP A 154 -10.75 -4.50 -21.93
CA ASP A 154 -11.75 -3.86 -22.77
C ASP A 154 -13.00 -3.58 -21.95
N ASP A 155 -13.84 -2.65 -22.43
CA ASP A 155 -15.09 -2.10 -21.85
C ASP A 155 -16.19 -3.12 -21.43
N SER A 156 -15.85 -4.40 -21.28
CA SER A 156 -16.76 -5.45 -20.87
C SER A 156 -16.95 -5.45 -19.36
N ALA A 157 -18.09 -4.92 -18.92
CA ALA A 157 -18.61 -5.11 -17.56
C ALA A 157 -19.27 -6.49 -17.36
N ARG A 158 -18.95 -7.50 -18.18
CA ARG A 158 -19.54 -8.83 -18.07
C ARG A 158 -19.03 -9.56 -16.84
N VAL A 159 -19.93 -10.29 -16.20
CA VAL A 159 -19.64 -11.10 -15.02
C VAL A 159 -18.63 -12.22 -15.30
N ARG A 160 -18.41 -12.65 -16.55
CA ARG A 160 -17.42 -13.69 -16.92
C ARG A 160 -16.00 -13.17 -17.06
N ASP A 161 -15.84 -11.87 -17.31
CA ASP A 161 -14.52 -11.25 -17.49
C ASP A 161 -13.90 -10.92 -16.13
N GLN A 162 -14.18 -11.79 -15.15
CA GLN A 162 -13.90 -11.59 -13.74
C GLN A 162 -12.44 -11.20 -13.56
N LEU A 163 -12.26 -10.12 -12.80
CA LEU A 163 -10.97 -9.72 -12.33
C LEU A 163 -10.32 -10.90 -11.60
N ARG A 164 -9.17 -11.34 -12.11
CA ARG A 164 -8.34 -12.30 -11.40
C ARG A 164 -7.53 -11.53 -10.39
N LEU A 165 -7.85 -11.79 -9.13
CA LEU A 165 -7.16 -11.28 -7.96
C LEU A 165 -6.20 -12.36 -7.44
N VAL A 166 -4.99 -11.96 -7.09
CA VAL A 166 -4.01 -12.84 -6.43
C VAL A 166 -3.41 -12.10 -5.23
N PRO A 167 -2.87 -12.83 -4.22
CA PRO A 167 -2.17 -12.20 -3.12
C PRO A 167 -0.98 -11.35 -3.60
N GLY A 168 -0.85 -10.14 -3.05
CA GLY A 168 0.36 -9.33 -3.17
C GLY A 168 1.36 -9.68 -2.06
N LEU A 169 2.34 -8.79 -1.83
CA LEU A 169 3.23 -8.91 -0.69
C LEU A 169 2.50 -8.53 0.60
N GLY A 170 1.63 -7.51 0.59
CA GLY A 170 0.78 -7.16 1.74
C GLY A 170 1.37 -6.15 2.73
N PHE A 171 2.08 -5.14 2.21
CA PHE A 171 2.51 -3.97 2.98
C PHE A 171 1.33 -3.08 3.37
N VAL A 172 0.38 -2.88 2.46
CA VAL A 172 -0.91 -2.21 2.72
C VAL A 172 -2.00 -3.27 2.84
N ARG A 173 -2.65 -3.32 4.00
CA ARG A 173 -3.74 -4.28 4.29
C ARG A 173 -5.09 -3.74 3.87
N ASP A 174 -6.03 -4.65 3.64
CA ASP A 174 -7.43 -4.35 3.31
C ASP A 174 -7.61 -3.50 2.05
N VAL A 175 -6.65 -3.59 1.11
CA VAL A 175 -6.69 -2.90 -0.20
C VAL A 175 -6.41 -3.80 -1.38
N ILE A 176 -6.96 -3.39 -2.52
CA ILE A 176 -6.52 -3.74 -3.86
C ILE A 176 -5.93 -2.48 -4.49
N ILE A 177 -4.67 -2.56 -4.94
CA ILE A 177 -3.99 -1.43 -5.60
C ILE A 177 -3.92 -1.67 -7.11
N ASP A 178 -4.43 -0.68 -7.82
CA ASP A 178 -4.48 -0.60 -9.26
C ASP A 178 -3.75 0.65 -9.77
N GLN A 179 -3.15 0.57 -10.94
CA GLN A 179 -2.16 1.48 -11.50
C GLN A 179 -2.51 1.76 -12.96
N HIS A 180 -1.92 2.79 -13.58
CA HIS A 180 -2.30 3.28 -14.92
C HIS A 180 -3.82 3.41 -15.06
N PHE A 181 -4.49 3.88 -14.00
CA PHE A 181 -5.88 3.54 -13.72
C PHE A 181 -6.84 4.15 -14.74
N ALA A 182 -6.92 5.48 -14.81
CA ALA A 182 -7.72 6.16 -15.83
C ALA A 182 -7.19 5.88 -17.24
N GLN A 183 -5.87 5.82 -17.41
CA GLN A 183 -5.21 5.64 -18.71
C GLN A 183 -5.54 4.31 -19.39
N ARG A 184 -5.99 3.30 -18.62
CA ARG A 184 -6.36 1.97 -19.12
C ARG A 184 -7.83 1.62 -18.84
N GLY A 185 -8.68 2.59 -18.51
CA GLY A 185 -10.12 2.35 -18.32
C GLY A 185 -10.47 1.41 -17.16
N ARG A 186 -9.67 1.39 -16.09
CA ARG A 186 -9.70 0.31 -15.07
C ARG A 186 -10.78 0.48 -13.99
N LEU A 187 -11.73 1.40 -14.17
CA LEU A 187 -12.83 1.58 -13.23
C LEU A 187 -13.74 0.35 -13.13
N GLY A 188 -14.11 -0.24 -14.27
CA GLY A 188 -15.00 -1.42 -14.28
C GLY A 188 -14.42 -2.59 -13.48
N ARG A 189 -13.11 -2.84 -13.61
CA ARG A 189 -12.46 -3.93 -12.87
C ARG A 189 -12.35 -3.64 -11.38
N ILE A 190 -12.04 -2.40 -10.94
CA ILE A 190 -11.96 -2.12 -9.49
C ILE A 190 -13.34 -2.21 -8.83
N ILE A 191 -14.41 -1.81 -9.54
CA ILE A 191 -15.80 -2.00 -9.10
C ILE A 191 -16.09 -3.50 -8.92
N GLY A 192 -15.73 -4.32 -9.90
CA GLY A 192 -15.87 -5.78 -9.80
C GLY A 192 -15.10 -6.36 -8.61
N ALA A 193 -13.89 -5.86 -8.37
CA ALA A 193 -13.05 -6.28 -7.25
C ALA A 193 -13.72 -6.06 -5.88
N VAL A 194 -14.24 -4.86 -5.65
CA VAL A 194 -14.89 -4.53 -4.36
C VAL A 194 -16.30 -5.12 -4.28
N ALA A 195 -16.95 -5.42 -5.40
CA ALA A 195 -18.20 -6.18 -5.41
C ALA A 195 -18.00 -7.66 -5.03
N GLN A 196 -16.86 -8.26 -5.39
CA GLN A 196 -16.50 -9.62 -4.94
C GLN A 196 -16.20 -9.67 -3.44
N ASN A 197 -15.58 -8.61 -2.91
CA ASN A 197 -15.29 -8.50 -1.48
C ASN A 197 -15.43 -7.05 -0.96
N PRO A 198 -16.63 -6.66 -0.50
CA PRO A 198 -16.91 -5.32 0.02
C PRO A 198 -16.10 -4.88 1.24
N LEU A 199 -15.41 -5.82 1.91
CA LEU A 199 -14.51 -5.51 3.02
C LEU A 199 -13.27 -4.76 2.54
N ILE A 200 -12.83 -4.96 1.31
CA ILE A 200 -11.58 -4.40 0.79
C ILE A 200 -11.85 -3.07 0.09
N LEU A 201 -10.94 -2.10 0.24
CA LEU A 201 -10.95 -0.87 -0.54
C LEU A 201 -10.24 -1.08 -1.88
N GLY A 202 -10.89 -0.69 -2.97
CA GLY A 202 -10.25 -0.63 -4.28
C GLY A 202 -9.61 0.72 -4.49
N ILE A 203 -8.33 0.78 -4.81
CA ILE A 203 -7.60 2.03 -5.01
C ILE A 203 -6.97 2.03 -6.40
N GLY A 204 -7.47 2.89 -7.28
CA GLY A 204 -6.91 3.16 -8.59
C GLY A 204 -6.03 4.40 -8.57
N ILE A 205 -4.81 4.28 -9.08
CA ILE A 205 -3.82 5.36 -9.11
C ILE A 205 -3.47 5.63 -10.58
N ASP A 206 -3.63 6.88 -10.99
CA ASP A 206 -3.28 7.33 -12.33
C ASP A 206 -1.77 7.37 -12.55
N GLU A 207 -1.36 7.42 -13.83
CA GLU A 207 0.02 7.70 -14.19
C GLU A 207 0.53 9.00 -13.55
N ASP A 208 1.83 9.04 -13.24
CA ASP A 208 2.49 10.16 -12.58
C ASP A 208 1.75 10.67 -11.32
N THR A 209 1.17 9.73 -10.58
CA THR A 209 0.48 9.96 -9.31
C THR A 209 0.94 8.94 -8.28
N ALA A 210 1.04 9.35 -7.02
CA ALA A 210 1.47 8.51 -5.91
C ALA A 210 0.62 8.73 -4.66
N LEU A 211 0.53 7.68 -3.85
CA LEU A 211 -0.05 7.71 -2.52
C LEU A 211 1.09 7.58 -1.51
N VAL A 212 1.21 8.56 -0.63
CA VAL A 212 2.18 8.52 0.45
C VAL A 212 1.45 8.19 1.74
N PHE A 213 1.65 6.98 2.25
CA PHE A 213 1.02 6.53 3.48
C PHE A 213 1.77 7.03 4.71
N ASP A 214 1.04 7.32 5.78
CA ASP A 214 1.61 7.46 7.12
C ASP A 214 1.45 6.19 7.97
N GLU A 215 1.99 6.29 9.18
CA GLU A 215 1.94 5.29 10.23
C GLU A 215 0.52 4.95 10.72
N TYR A 216 -0.49 5.77 10.39
CA TYR A 216 -1.89 5.55 10.76
C TYR A 216 -2.71 4.89 9.64
N ASN A 217 -2.06 4.52 8.54
CA ASN A 217 -2.68 4.04 7.30
C ASN A 217 -3.56 5.11 6.62
N ALA A 218 -3.39 6.40 6.88
CA ALA A 218 -3.93 7.41 5.97
C ALA A 218 -2.93 7.66 4.84
N PHE A 219 -3.39 8.13 3.68
CA PHE A 219 -2.49 8.50 2.60
C PHE A 219 -2.78 9.90 2.06
N THR A 220 -1.74 10.57 1.59
CA THR A 220 -1.82 11.83 0.84
C THR A 220 -1.53 11.57 -0.63
N VAL A 221 -2.31 12.18 -1.53
CA VAL A 221 -2.07 12.10 -2.98
C VAL A 221 -1.01 13.11 -3.39
N VAL A 222 -0.05 12.67 -4.22
CA VAL A 222 1.01 13.51 -4.80
C VAL A 222 1.09 13.20 -6.30
N GLY A 223 1.42 14.17 -7.14
CA GLY A 223 1.57 13.98 -8.58
C GLY A 223 0.57 14.78 -9.40
N SER A 224 0.45 14.44 -10.68
CA SER A 224 -0.30 15.21 -11.67
C SER A 224 -1.70 14.65 -11.99
N GLY A 225 -1.96 13.38 -11.68
CA GLY A 225 -3.25 12.73 -11.87
C GLY A 225 -4.09 12.62 -10.60
N ALA A 226 -4.98 11.62 -10.56
CA ALA A 226 -5.89 11.39 -9.44
C ALA A 226 -5.72 10.00 -8.82
N ALA A 227 -6.17 9.88 -7.57
CA ALA A 227 -6.42 8.62 -6.91
C ALA A 227 -7.93 8.39 -6.77
N THR A 228 -8.41 7.26 -7.28
CA THR A 228 -9.82 6.85 -7.14
C THR A 228 -9.95 5.75 -6.10
N VAL A 229 -10.73 6.00 -5.05
CA VAL A 229 -11.06 5.01 -4.03
C VAL A 229 -12.49 4.51 -4.22
N ALA A 230 -12.63 3.20 -4.41
CA ALA A 230 -13.90 2.49 -4.42
C ALA A 230 -14.14 1.80 -3.07
N ASP A 231 -15.23 2.17 -2.39
CA ASP A 231 -15.64 1.62 -1.11
C ASP A 231 -16.93 0.80 -1.27
N GLY A 232 -16.76 -0.53 -1.27
CA GLY A 232 -17.85 -1.49 -1.38
C GLY A 232 -18.70 -1.63 -0.12
N ARG A 233 -18.30 -1.08 1.03
CA ARG A 233 -18.97 -1.35 2.32
C ARG A 233 -20.45 -0.94 2.37
N GLY A 234 -20.85 0.02 1.54
CA GLY A 234 -22.24 0.47 1.42
C GLY A 234 -23.07 -0.26 0.38
N VAL A 235 -22.48 -1.20 -0.38
CA VAL A 235 -23.16 -1.91 -1.47
C VAL A 235 -24.37 -2.68 -0.95
N THR A 236 -25.53 -2.42 -1.55
CA THR A 236 -26.82 -3.04 -1.16
C THR A 236 -27.21 -4.21 -2.05
N TYR A 237 -26.64 -4.29 -3.26
CA TYR A 237 -26.92 -5.35 -4.22
C TYR A 237 -25.75 -5.55 -5.20
N THR A 238 -25.49 -6.81 -5.55
CA THR A 238 -24.64 -7.18 -6.69
C THR A 238 -25.07 -8.53 -7.27
N ASN A 239 -24.96 -8.69 -8.59
CA ASN A 239 -25.22 -9.95 -9.29
C ASN A 239 -23.94 -10.75 -9.63
N ILE A 240 -22.80 -10.41 -9.01
CA ILE A 240 -21.49 -10.98 -9.35
C ILE A 240 -21.34 -12.49 -9.05
N ASN A 241 -22.24 -13.05 -8.25
CA ASN A 241 -22.24 -14.47 -7.88
C ASN A 241 -23.24 -15.32 -8.70
N GLU A 242 -23.97 -14.72 -9.65
CA GLU A 242 -24.92 -15.43 -10.47
C GLU A 242 -24.22 -16.41 -11.42
N ALA A 243 -24.83 -17.59 -11.62
CA ALA A 243 -24.23 -18.68 -12.37
C ALA A 243 -24.08 -18.38 -13.89
N ASP A 244 -24.90 -17.47 -14.42
CA ASP A 244 -24.78 -17.02 -15.80
C ASP A 244 -23.84 -15.81 -15.89
N SER A 245 -22.60 -16.12 -16.19
CA SER A 245 -21.51 -15.14 -16.28
C SER A 245 -21.59 -14.22 -17.51
N ASP A 246 -22.54 -14.44 -18.44
CA ASP A 246 -22.70 -13.58 -19.62
C ASP A 246 -23.48 -12.27 -19.35
N HIS A 247 -24.05 -12.12 -18.15
CA HIS A 247 -24.73 -10.89 -17.75
C HIS A 247 -23.77 -9.71 -17.50
N ILE A 248 -24.30 -8.50 -17.64
CA ILE A 248 -23.61 -7.28 -17.21
C ILE A 248 -23.70 -7.17 -15.69
N MET A 249 -22.58 -6.84 -15.07
CA MET A 249 -22.48 -6.62 -13.64
C MET A 249 -23.35 -5.43 -13.21
N SER A 250 -24.14 -5.64 -12.17
CA SER A 250 -24.89 -4.61 -11.46
C SER A 250 -24.31 -4.48 -10.05
N VAL A 251 -24.05 -3.25 -9.61
CA VAL A 251 -23.63 -2.94 -8.24
C VAL A 251 -24.37 -1.68 -7.79
N PHE A 252 -25.14 -1.76 -6.72
CA PHE A 252 -25.91 -0.63 -6.20
C PHE A 252 -25.25 -0.04 -4.95
N ASP A 253 -25.36 1.28 -4.78
CA ASP A 253 -24.87 2.03 -3.61
C ASP A 253 -23.36 1.93 -3.35
N LEU A 254 -22.57 1.81 -4.42
CA LEU A 254 -21.11 1.93 -4.36
C LEU A 254 -20.70 3.39 -4.08
N ARG A 255 -19.77 3.59 -3.13
CA ARG A 255 -19.17 4.90 -2.89
C ARG A 255 -17.85 5.02 -3.64
N LEU A 256 -17.70 6.09 -4.41
CA LEU A 256 -16.47 6.47 -5.07
C LEU A 256 -15.96 7.81 -4.51
N HIS A 257 -14.65 7.89 -4.32
CA HIS A 257 -13.94 9.13 -4.03
C HIS A 257 -12.86 9.32 -5.09
N VAL A 258 -12.73 10.53 -5.61
CA VAL A 258 -11.64 10.93 -6.50
C VAL A 258 -10.88 12.03 -5.79
N LEU A 259 -9.59 11.80 -5.56
CA LEU A 259 -8.70 12.65 -4.79
C LEU A 259 -7.62 13.19 -5.72
N SER A 260 -7.34 14.50 -5.64
CA SER A 260 -6.24 15.14 -6.35
C SER A 260 -5.08 15.43 -5.42
N ALA A 261 -3.97 15.94 -5.96
CA ALA A 261 -2.78 16.25 -5.18
C ALA A 261 -3.09 17.11 -3.93
N GLY A 262 -2.57 16.67 -2.78
CA GLY A 262 -2.78 17.30 -1.47
C GLY A 262 -3.96 16.75 -0.68
N ASP A 263 -4.95 16.12 -1.34
CA ASP A 263 -6.05 15.46 -0.64
C ASP A 263 -5.53 14.26 0.16
N VAL A 264 -6.23 13.97 1.26
CA VAL A 264 -5.92 12.88 2.18
C VAL A 264 -7.09 11.90 2.21
N PHE A 265 -6.79 10.61 2.34
CA PHE A 265 -7.80 9.59 2.62
C PHE A 265 -7.47 8.85 3.91
N ASP A 266 -8.41 8.85 4.85
CA ASP A 266 -8.35 8.01 6.05
C ASP A 266 -8.95 6.63 5.73
N MET A 267 -8.09 5.60 5.74
CA MET A 267 -8.46 4.22 5.44
C MET A 267 -9.37 3.58 6.50
N ARG A 268 -9.28 4.01 7.76
CA ARG A 268 -10.10 3.50 8.87
C ARG A 268 -11.49 4.11 8.82
N ALA A 269 -11.56 5.43 8.68
CA ALA A 269 -12.82 6.16 8.56
C ALA A 269 -13.48 5.93 7.18
N ARG A 270 -12.70 5.51 6.17
CA ARG A 270 -13.09 5.42 4.75
C ARG A 270 -13.61 6.76 4.24
N ARG A 271 -12.86 7.84 4.51
CA ARG A 271 -13.27 9.20 4.19
C ARG A 271 -12.12 10.04 3.64
N PRO A 272 -12.39 10.87 2.62
CA PRO A 272 -11.44 11.88 2.19
C PRO A 272 -11.47 13.10 3.12
N ALA A 273 -10.37 13.84 3.13
CA ALA A 273 -10.21 15.13 3.79
C ALA A 273 -9.30 16.04 2.93
N LEU A 274 -9.57 17.35 2.95
CA LEU A 274 -8.84 18.33 2.12
C LEU A 274 -7.37 18.54 2.55
N SER A 275 -7.01 18.10 3.76
CA SER A 275 -5.65 18.20 4.29
C SER A 275 -5.55 17.38 5.58
N ARG A 276 -4.33 17.02 5.99
CA ARG A 276 -4.07 16.30 7.25
C ARG A 276 -4.66 16.95 8.50
N GLN A 277 -4.80 18.27 8.55
CA GLN A 277 -5.39 18.95 9.73
C GLN A 277 -6.84 18.53 10.03
N HIS A 278 -7.51 17.88 9.07
CA HIS A 278 -8.90 17.44 9.19
C HIS A 278 -9.05 15.92 9.42
N VAL A 279 -7.96 15.17 9.54
CA VAL A 279 -7.99 13.76 9.93
C VAL A 279 -7.88 13.71 11.45
N SER A 280 -8.94 13.29 12.14
CA SER A 280 -8.94 13.12 13.59
C SER A 280 -7.90 12.08 14.00
N GLU A 281 -6.98 12.43 14.90
CA GLU A 281 -6.12 11.45 15.57
C GLU A 281 -6.99 10.36 16.21
N PRO A 282 -6.56 9.09 16.21
CA PRO A 282 -7.32 8.01 16.83
C PRO A 282 -7.53 8.30 18.32
N ASP A 283 -8.79 8.24 18.77
CA ASP A 283 -9.15 8.40 20.18
C ASP A 283 -8.30 7.48 21.07
N GLU A 284 -7.61 8.05 22.07
CA GLU A 284 -6.98 7.25 23.12
C GLU A 284 -8.04 6.34 23.77
N PRO A 285 -7.72 5.06 24.07
CA PRO A 285 -8.66 4.19 24.76
C PRO A 285 -8.99 4.80 26.12
N GLN A 286 -10.23 5.32 26.24
CA GLN A 286 -10.76 5.84 27.49
C GLN A 286 -10.63 4.76 28.57
N LYS A 287 -9.78 5.02 29.56
CA LYS A 287 -9.71 4.22 30.78
C LYS A 287 -11.11 4.18 31.38
N SER A 288 -11.76 3.03 31.31
CA SER A 288 -13.03 2.84 32.01
C SER A 288 -12.76 3.05 33.50
N ALA A 289 -13.44 4.04 34.08
CA ALA A 289 -13.44 4.24 35.51
C ALA A 289 -14.10 3.01 36.14
N ALA A 290 -13.29 2.13 36.71
CA ALA A 290 -13.77 1.10 37.62
C ALA A 290 -14.41 1.81 38.82
N SER A 291 -15.73 1.89 38.81
CA SER A 291 -16.50 2.30 39.98
C SER A 291 -16.30 1.25 41.08
N GLY A 292 -15.61 1.65 42.13
CA GLY A 292 -15.49 0.89 43.36
C GLY A 292 -16.87 0.70 43.97
N ARG A 293 -17.33 -0.55 44.03
CA ARG A 293 -18.41 -0.94 44.94
C ARG A 293 -17.78 -1.22 46.30
N GLU A 294 -17.91 -0.28 47.21
CA GLU A 294 -17.74 -0.53 48.64
C GLU A 294 -18.80 -1.56 49.08
N GLY A 295 -18.35 -2.65 49.69
CA GLY A 295 -19.22 -3.64 50.34
C GLY A 295 -19.70 -3.14 51.70
N PRO A 296 -20.90 -3.51 52.17
CA PRO A 296 -21.37 -3.08 53.47
C PRO A 296 -20.64 -3.85 54.57
N SER A 297 -20.05 -3.10 55.50
CA SER A 297 -19.48 -3.60 56.74
C SER A 297 -20.59 -4.04 57.69
N ASN A 298 -20.41 -5.24 58.22
CA ASN A 298 -21.20 -5.81 59.30
C ASN A 298 -20.80 -5.15 60.63
N GLY A 299 -21.77 -4.64 61.39
CA GLY A 299 -21.54 -4.10 62.74
C GLY A 299 -22.83 -4.17 63.55
N ALA A 300 -22.85 -5.05 64.54
CA ALA A 300 -24.00 -5.45 65.34
C ALA A 300 -24.14 -4.68 66.66
N ARG A 301 -25.34 -4.82 67.28
CA ARG A 301 -25.73 -4.67 68.71
C ARG A 301 -26.09 -3.23 69.16
N ALA A 302 -27.06 -2.96 70.03
CA ALA A 302 -27.82 -3.74 71.03
C ALA A 302 -29.15 -3.03 71.40
N SER A 303 -29.94 -3.73 72.23
CA SER A 303 -31.18 -3.40 72.98
C SER A 303 -32.49 -3.47 72.23
#